data_AF-A0A4Q4CUG0-F1
#
_entry.id   AF-A0A4Q4CUG0-F1
#
_cell.length_a   1.000
_cell.length_b   1.000
_cell.length_c   1.000
_cell.angle_alpha   90.00
_cell.angle_beta   90.00
_cell.angle_gamma   90.00
#
_symmetry.space_group_name_H-M   'P 1'
#
loop_
_entity.id
_entity.type
_entity.pdbx_description
1 polymer ?
#
loop_
_entity_poly.entity_id
_entity_poly.type
_entity_poly.pdbx_seq_one_letter_code
_entity_poly.pdbx_strand_id
1 'polypeptide(L)'
;MGMSLDQFAAQCKSALVSHPGTEGRVAVTELVQEILKDKDFVETYIPAGGPERHVLYEDPDLGFTILAHAYEGAKNSKPHDHGPAWP
;
A
#
# COMPACT_ATOMS: atom_id res chain seq x y z
N MET A 1 -2.80 13.57 14.63
CA MET A 1 -3.91 12.66 14.27
C MET A 1 -3.55 12.09 12.92
N GLY A 2 -3.20 10.82 12.88
CA GLY A 2 -2.74 10.14 11.68
C GLY A 2 -3.83 9.97 10.63
N MET A 3 -3.43 9.66 9.40
CA MET A 3 -4.35 9.27 8.33
C MET A 3 -4.83 7.83 8.59
N SER A 4 -6.14 7.58 8.52
CA SER A 4 -6.69 6.21 8.58
C SER A 4 -6.48 5.45 7.27
N LEU A 5 -6.59 4.11 7.30
CA LEU A 5 -6.48 3.28 6.10
C LEU A 5 -7.53 3.65 5.03
N ASP A 6 -8.76 3.95 5.45
CA ASP A 6 -9.83 4.35 4.51
C ASP A 6 -9.51 5.71 3.85
N GLN A 7 -8.97 6.66 4.61
CA GLN A 7 -8.54 7.95 4.06
C GLN A 7 -7.36 7.79 3.11
N PHE A 8 -6.42 6.90 3.42
CA PHE A 8 -5.29 6.57 2.55
C PHE A 8 -5.75 5.93 1.25
N ALA A 9 -6.59 4.90 1.34
CA ALA A 9 -7.18 4.22 0.19
C ALA A 9 -7.96 5.19 -0.71
N ALA A 10 -8.78 6.07 -0.11
CA ALA A 10 -9.54 7.08 -0.84
C ALA A 10 -8.63 8.09 -1.57
N GLN A 11 -7.54 8.54 -0.94
CA GLN A 11 -6.58 9.44 -1.58
C GLN A 11 -5.82 8.76 -2.72
N CYS A 12 -5.41 7.50 -2.55
CA CYS A 12 -4.82 6.70 -3.61
C CYS A 12 -5.76 6.59 -4.80
N LYS A 13 -7.02 6.21 -4.56
CA LYS A 13 -8.05 6.16 -5.61
C LYS A 13 -8.23 7.51 -6.30
N SER A 14 -8.32 8.59 -5.55
CA SER A 14 -8.47 9.93 -6.11
C SER A 14 -7.30 10.32 -7.01
N ALA A 15 -6.06 10.00 -6.61
CA ALA A 15 -4.88 10.28 -7.43
C ALA A 15 -4.92 9.51 -8.76
N LEU A 16 -5.32 8.24 -8.71
CA LEU A 16 -5.37 7.35 -9.87
C LEU A 16 -6.51 7.68 -10.83
N VAL A 17 -7.66 8.09 -10.31
CA VAL A 17 -8.80 8.54 -11.13
C VAL A 17 -8.49 9.87 -11.80
N SER A 18 -7.95 10.84 -11.05
CA SER A 18 -7.65 12.17 -11.58
C SER A 18 -6.49 12.16 -12.58
N HIS A 19 -5.50 11.28 -12.39
CA HIS A 19 -4.32 11.16 -13.25
C HIS A 19 -4.07 9.67 -13.58
N PRO A 20 -4.73 9.10 -14.61
CA PRO A 20 -4.69 7.66 -14.94
C PRO A 20 -3.36 7.18 -15.59
N GLY A 21 -2.24 7.81 -15.24
CA GLY A 21 -0.90 7.51 -15.75
C GLY A 21 0.18 7.67 -14.68
N THR A 22 1.42 7.90 -15.10
CA THR A 22 2.59 7.98 -14.20
C THR A 22 2.41 8.99 -13.06
N GLU A 23 1.81 10.15 -13.34
CA GLU A 23 1.59 11.19 -12.33
C GLU A 23 0.75 10.70 -11.14
N GLY A 24 -0.35 9.97 -11.40
CA GLY A 24 -1.17 9.41 -10.33
C GLY A 24 -0.41 8.37 -9.50
N ARG A 25 0.45 7.56 -10.14
CA ARG A 25 1.29 6.57 -9.45
C ARG A 25 2.36 7.22 -8.59
N VAL A 26 2.95 8.32 -9.05
CA VAL A 26 3.89 9.13 -8.26
C VAL A 26 3.18 9.69 -7.03
N ALA A 27 1.97 10.23 -7.17
CA ALA A 27 1.18 10.70 -6.04
C ALA A 27 0.86 9.57 -5.04
N VAL A 28 0.51 8.36 -5.51
CA VAL A 28 0.36 7.18 -4.62
C VAL A 28 1.67 6.87 -3.89
N THR A 29 2.81 6.99 -4.56
CA THR A 29 4.14 6.73 -3.96
C THR A 29 4.46 7.76 -2.87
N GLU A 30 4.09 9.01 -3.05
CA GLU A 30 4.23 10.07 -2.03
C GLU A 30 3.31 9.82 -0.82
N LEU A 31 2.07 9.39 -1.05
CA LEU A 31 1.13 9.01 0.02
C LEU A 31 1.66 7.83 0.84
N VAL A 32 2.20 6.80 0.18
CA VAL A 32 2.83 5.65 0.84
C VAL A 32 4.03 6.10 1.69
N GLN A 33 4.91 6.94 1.13
CA GLN A 33 6.06 7.46 1.88
C GLN A 33 5.64 8.25 3.12
N GLU A 34 4.56 9.01 3.04
CA GLU A 34 4.07 9.80 4.18
C GLU A 34 3.47 8.90 5.25
N ILE A 35 2.58 7.99 4.88
CA ILE A 35 1.87 7.16 5.87
C ILE A 35 2.78 6.18 6.59
N LEU A 36 3.87 5.75 5.95
CA LEU A 36 4.90 4.90 6.58
C LEU A 36 5.74 5.63 7.64
N LYS A 37 5.65 6.96 7.76
CA LYS A 37 6.28 7.71 8.86
C LYS A 37 5.44 7.69 10.14
N ASP A 38 4.16 7.37 10.03
CA ASP A 38 3.25 7.25 11.16
C ASP A 38 3.43 5.89 11.83
N LYS A 39 4.10 5.88 12.99
CA LYS A 39 4.36 4.65 13.75
C LYS A 39 3.08 3.98 14.23
N ASP A 40 2.08 4.76 14.64
CA ASP A 40 0.82 4.21 15.13
C ASP A 40 0.07 3.51 13.99
N PHE A 41 0.13 4.07 12.78
CA PHE A 41 -0.40 3.43 11.58
C PHE A 41 0.31 2.10 11.29
N VAL A 42 1.66 2.11 11.27
CA VAL A 42 2.45 0.91 11.00
C VAL A 42 2.19 -0.17 12.04
N GLU A 43 2.19 0.16 13.33
CA GLU A 43 1.92 -0.79 14.42
C GLU A 43 0.50 -1.35 14.36
N THR A 44 -0.49 -0.53 13.94
CA THR A 44 -1.88 -0.97 13.79
C THR A 44 -2.04 -1.99 12.67
N TYR A 45 -1.43 -1.74 11.50
CA TYR A 45 -1.68 -2.54 10.29
C TYR A 45 -0.60 -3.58 9.99
N ILE A 46 0.58 -3.47 10.60
CA ILE A 46 1.71 -4.39 10.47
C ILE A 46 2.23 -4.75 11.88
N PRO A 47 1.39 -5.34 12.75
CA PRO A 47 1.80 -5.67 14.11
C PRO A 47 2.87 -6.78 14.13
N ALA A 48 3.77 -6.72 15.11
CA ALA A 48 4.74 -7.78 15.37
C ALA A 48 4.02 -9.10 15.72
N GLY A 49 4.50 -10.25 15.23
CA GLY A 49 3.82 -11.54 15.37
C GLY A 49 2.56 -11.69 14.51
N GLY A 50 2.23 -10.71 13.67
CA GLY A 50 1.15 -10.79 12.69
C GLY A 50 1.46 -11.70 11.50
N PRO A 51 0.51 -11.90 10.57
CA PRO A 51 0.75 -12.67 9.35
C PRO A 51 1.82 -12.02 8.47
N GLU A 52 2.65 -12.85 7.80
CA GLU A 52 3.75 -12.34 6.96
C GLU A 52 3.25 -11.46 5.80
N ARG A 53 2.08 -11.77 5.25
CA ARG A 53 1.43 -11.04 4.17
C ARG A 53 -0.07 -11.04 4.38
N HIS A 54 -0.70 -9.88 4.36
CA HIS A 54 -2.15 -9.77 4.48
C HIS A 54 -2.69 -8.54 3.76
N VAL A 55 -3.85 -8.73 3.15
CA VAL A 55 -4.59 -7.67 2.47
C VAL A 55 -5.19 -6.75 3.52
N LEU A 56 -4.90 -5.46 3.40
CA LEU A 56 -5.48 -4.41 4.23
C LEU A 56 -6.76 -3.85 3.58
N TYR A 57 -6.74 -3.69 2.25
CA TYR A 57 -7.83 -3.08 1.50
C TYR A 57 -7.75 -3.50 0.03
N GLU A 58 -8.92 -3.67 -0.60
CA GLU A 58 -9.06 -3.83 -2.04
C GLU A 58 -10.05 -2.79 -2.56
N ASP A 59 -9.65 -2.04 -3.59
CA ASP A 59 -10.54 -1.07 -4.21
C ASP A 59 -11.53 -1.78 -5.14
N PRO A 60 -12.85 -1.64 -4.95
CA PRO A 60 -13.83 -2.34 -5.77
C PRO A 60 -13.94 -1.79 -7.20
N ASP A 61 -13.49 -0.57 -7.45
CA ASP A 61 -13.68 0.10 -8.75
C ASP A 61 -12.43 -0.02 -9.63
N LEU A 62 -11.25 0.19 -9.05
CA LEU A 62 -9.97 0.14 -9.75
C LEU A 62 -9.23 -1.19 -9.58
N GLY A 63 -9.63 -2.03 -8.62
CA GLY A 63 -9.02 -3.32 -8.35
C GLY A 63 -7.61 -3.27 -7.78
N PHE A 64 -7.14 -2.11 -7.28
CA PHE A 64 -5.85 -2.04 -6.59
C PHE A 64 -5.96 -2.60 -5.17
N THR A 65 -4.88 -3.21 -4.69
CA THR A 65 -4.81 -3.81 -3.35
C THR A 65 -3.73 -3.11 -2.52
N ILE A 66 -4.06 -2.78 -1.27
CA ILE A 66 -3.07 -2.39 -0.27
C ILE A 66 -2.71 -3.66 0.50
N LEU A 67 -1.46 -4.10 0.37
CA LEU A 67 -0.95 -5.34 0.94
C LEU A 67 0.15 -5.02 1.94
N ALA A 68 0.00 -5.50 3.18
CA ALA A 68 1.04 -5.41 4.20
C ALA A 68 1.99 -6.61 4.11
N HIS A 69 3.29 -6.35 4.22
CA HIS A 69 4.34 -7.36 4.32
C HIS A 69 5.06 -7.22 5.67
N ALA A 70 4.95 -8.21 6.55
CA ALA A 70 5.55 -8.25 7.88
C ALA A 70 6.58 -9.39 7.97
N TYR A 71 7.85 -9.11 7.67
CA TYR A 71 8.90 -10.15 7.71
C TYR A 71 9.69 -10.10 9.01
N GLU A 72 9.67 -11.19 9.78
CA GLU A 72 10.51 -11.39 10.96
C GLU A 72 11.87 -11.95 10.55
N GLY A 73 12.70 -11.09 9.93
CA GLY A 73 14.07 -11.41 9.54
C GLY A 73 14.31 -11.40 8.02
N ALA A 74 15.49 -11.90 7.62
CA ALA A 74 15.91 -11.87 6.22
C ALA A 74 14.99 -12.73 5.35
N LYS A 75 14.41 -12.12 4.31
CA LYS A 75 13.56 -12.81 3.33
C LYS A 75 14.11 -12.58 1.93
N ASN A 76 14.13 -13.64 1.13
CA ASN A 76 14.42 -13.57 -0.29
C ASN A 76 13.25 -14.15 -1.09
N SER A 77 12.79 -13.42 -2.09
CA SER A 77 11.89 -13.93 -3.12
C SER A 77 12.69 -14.43 -4.32
N LYS A 78 12.23 -15.51 -4.96
CA LYS A 78 12.71 -15.88 -6.31
C LYS A 78 12.44 -14.72 -7.28
N PRO A 79 13.21 -14.58 -8.37
CA PRO A 79 12.86 -13.66 -9.44
C PRO A 79 11.41 -13.85 -9.87
N HIS A 80 10.64 -12.77 -9.90
CA HIS A 80 9.23 -12.73 -10.30
C HIS A 80 8.92 -11.36 -10.92
N ASP A 81 7.90 -11.31 -11.79
CA ASP A 81 7.33 -10.05 -12.27
C ASP A 81 6.10 -9.67 -11.43
N HIS A 82 5.51 -8.52 -11.75
CA HIS A 82 4.22 -8.08 -11.20
C HIS A 82 3.08 -8.35 -12.19
N GLY A 83 3.28 -9.27 -13.14
CA GLY A 83 2.34 -9.58 -14.22
C GLY A 83 1.95 -8.34 -15.04
N PRO A 84 0.66 -8.17 -15.39
CA PRO A 84 0.17 -7.00 -16.11
C PRO A 84 -0.06 -5.78 -15.21
N ALA A 85 0.19 -5.89 -13.90
CA ALA A 85 0.12 -4.76 -12.98
C ALA A 85 1.27 -3.78 -13.26
N TRP A 86 1.18 -2.58 -12.70
CA TRP A 86 1.94 -1.44 -13.21
C TRP A 86 3.46 -1.65 -13.24
N PRO A 87 4.12 -1.30 -14.37
CA PRO A 87 5.55 -1.06 -14.43
C PRO A 87 5.92 0.34 -13.93
#